data_AF-A0A7S0IW13-F1
#
_entry.id   AF-A0A7S0IW13-F1
#
_cell.length_a   1.000
_cell.length_b   1.000
_cell.length_c   1.000
_cell.angle_alpha   90.00
_cell.angle_beta   90.00
_cell.angle_gamma   90.00
#
_symmetry.space_group_name_H-M   'P 1'
#
loop_
_entity.id
_entity.type
_entity.pdbx_description
1 polymer ?
#
loop_
_entity_poly.entity_id
_entity_poly.type
_entity_poly.pdbx_seq_one_letter_code
_entity_poly.pdbx_strand_id
1 'polypeptide(L)'
;MTGWRIGWLVAPAHLSDAINRLNQNLFISAPAASQRAALAALQPSTKPELEAHVARYSTNRTLVLEALRRMGITDAAPAHGAFYIYIDLGRFGVTDSAALSATLLDEVGVALTPGVDFEFPGSGRGERRVRISFCGDTADIEAGMQKLASWWGGYLERLERADQKKQKQ
;
A
#
# COMPACT_ATOMS: atom_id res chain seq x y z
N MET A 1 -7.36 13.98 -4.27
CA MET A 1 -8.82 14.07 -4.58
C MET A 1 -9.47 12.68 -4.78
N THR A 2 -9.25 11.69 -3.90
CA THR A 2 -9.69 10.29 -4.11
C THR A 2 -11.21 10.14 -4.30
N GLY A 3 -12.00 10.81 -3.45
CA GLY A 3 -13.47 10.77 -3.50
C GLY A 3 -14.12 11.57 -4.64
N TRP A 4 -13.34 12.38 -5.39
CA TRP A 4 -13.89 13.29 -6.41
C TRP A 4 -14.12 12.65 -7.77
N ARG A 5 -13.64 11.41 -7.97
CA ARG A 5 -13.92 10.61 -9.18
C ARG A 5 -13.56 11.35 -10.48
N ILE A 6 -12.32 11.84 -10.56
CA ILE A 6 -11.80 12.56 -11.71
C ILE A 6 -10.45 11.97 -12.15
N GLY A 7 -10.22 11.90 -13.45
CA GLY A 7 -9.00 11.42 -14.08
C GLY A 7 -8.95 11.84 -15.54
N TRP A 8 -7.85 11.53 -16.22
CA TRP A 8 -7.67 11.81 -17.64
C TRP A 8 -6.94 10.65 -18.32
N LEU A 9 -6.98 10.64 -19.65
CA LEU A 9 -6.22 9.72 -20.48
C LEU A 9 -5.52 10.52 -21.58
N VAL A 10 -4.36 10.02 -22.02
CA VAL A 10 -3.67 10.48 -23.22
C VAL A 10 -3.60 9.28 -24.15
N ALA A 11 -4.15 9.42 -25.36
CA ALA A 11 -4.28 8.31 -26.31
C ALA A 11 -3.83 8.72 -27.72
N PRO A 12 -3.40 7.75 -28.55
CA PRO A 12 -3.18 7.98 -29.98
C PRO A 12 -4.38 8.63 -30.67
N ALA A 13 -4.13 9.57 -31.57
CA ALA A 13 -5.18 10.36 -32.22
C ALA A 13 -6.24 9.49 -32.93
N HIS A 14 -5.82 8.38 -33.55
CA HIS A 14 -6.73 7.46 -34.24
C HIS A 14 -7.73 6.74 -33.32
N LEU A 15 -7.55 6.79 -32.00
CA LEU A 15 -8.49 6.22 -31.01
C LEU A 15 -9.52 7.24 -30.50
N SER A 16 -9.38 8.53 -30.82
CA SER A 16 -10.20 9.61 -30.25
C SER A 16 -11.71 9.38 -30.45
N ASP A 17 -12.13 9.06 -31.67
CA ASP A 17 -13.55 8.85 -31.99
C ASP A 17 -14.14 7.65 -31.26
N ALA A 18 -13.39 6.55 -31.18
CA ALA A 18 -13.82 5.34 -30.48
C ALA A 18 -13.97 5.61 -28.97
N ILE A 19 -12.98 6.28 -28.36
CA ILE A 19 -13.01 6.66 -26.94
C ILE A 19 -14.18 7.61 -26.66
N ASN A 20 -14.41 8.61 -27.53
CA ASN A 20 -15.51 9.56 -27.36
C ASN A 20 -16.87 8.87 -27.43
N ARG A 21 -17.07 7.96 -28.39
CA ARG A 21 -18.31 7.15 -28.49
C ARG A 21 -18.52 6.31 -27.24
N LEU A 22 -17.50 5.64 -26.73
CA LEU A 22 -17.59 4.87 -25.48
C LEU A 22 -17.94 5.78 -24.30
N ASN A 23 -17.27 6.93 -24.17
CA ASN A 23 -17.52 7.85 -23.07
C ASN A 23 -18.96 8.39 -23.09
N GLN A 24 -19.47 8.81 -24.26
CA GLN A 24 -20.84 9.30 -24.41
C GLN A 24 -21.89 8.25 -24.05
N ASN A 25 -21.70 7.00 -24.49
CA ASN A 25 -22.68 5.94 -24.29
C ASN A 25 -22.63 5.32 -22.88
N LEU A 26 -21.45 5.24 -22.27
CA LEU A 26 -21.27 4.57 -20.97
C LEU A 26 -21.35 5.54 -19.78
N PHE A 27 -20.86 6.76 -19.93
CA PHE A 27 -20.63 7.66 -18.80
C PHE A 27 -21.17 9.07 -19.01
N ILE A 28 -21.41 9.48 -20.26
CA ILE A 28 -21.74 10.84 -20.72
C ILE A 28 -20.59 11.83 -20.44
N SER A 29 -20.21 12.02 -19.18
CA SER A 29 -19.14 12.91 -18.75
C SER A 29 -18.67 12.61 -17.32
N ALA A 30 -17.48 13.09 -16.97
CA ALA A 30 -17.04 13.13 -15.57
C ALA A 30 -17.89 14.12 -14.74
N PRO A 31 -17.98 13.97 -13.41
CA PRO A 31 -18.78 14.87 -12.58
C PRO A 31 -18.37 16.34 -12.75
N ALA A 32 -19.34 17.20 -13.10
CA ALA A 32 -19.06 18.61 -13.45
C ALA A 32 -18.39 19.40 -12.31
N ALA A 33 -18.78 19.14 -11.05
CA ALA A 33 -18.14 19.75 -9.88
C ALA A 33 -16.66 19.34 -9.78
N SER A 34 -16.35 18.07 -10.01
CA SER A 34 -14.99 17.55 -9.98
C SER A 34 -14.11 18.07 -11.11
N GLN A 35 -14.67 18.29 -12.29
CA GLN A 35 -13.95 18.94 -13.40
C GLN A 35 -13.51 20.36 -13.01
N ARG A 36 -14.40 21.15 -12.40
CA ARG A 36 -14.08 22.51 -11.92
C ARG A 36 -13.02 22.48 -10.82
N ALA A 37 -13.15 21.58 -9.85
CA ALA A 37 -12.16 21.43 -8.79
C ALA A 37 -10.79 20.97 -9.32
N ALA A 38 -10.75 20.09 -10.31
CA ALA A 38 -9.51 19.63 -10.93
C ALA A 38 -8.76 20.76 -11.66
N LEU A 39 -9.47 21.67 -12.33
CA LEU A 39 -8.86 22.84 -12.95
C LEU A 39 -8.18 23.75 -11.91
N ALA A 40 -8.80 23.92 -10.74
CA ALA A 40 -8.20 24.65 -9.62
C ALA A 40 -6.99 23.89 -9.04
N ALA A 41 -7.10 22.57 -8.90
CA ALA A 41 -6.02 21.71 -8.38
C ALA A 41 -4.75 21.72 -9.24
N LEU A 42 -4.85 22.07 -10.52
CA LEU A 42 -3.71 22.18 -11.46
C LEU A 42 -3.09 23.58 -11.52
N GLN A 43 -3.59 24.56 -10.76
CA GLN A 43 -3.03 25.92 -10.75
C GLN A 43 -1.68 25.96 -10.02
N PRO A 44 -0.77 26.88 -10.38
CA PRO A 44 0.51 27.03 -9.67
C PRO A 44 0.36 27.27 -8.16
N SER A 45 -0.75 27.86 -7.72
CA SER A 45 -1.04 28.15 -6.32
C SER A 45 -1.25 26.90 -5.45
N THR A 46 -1.65 25.76 -6.03
CA THR A 46 -1.87 24.51 -5.28
C THR A 46 -0.59 23.67 -5.18
N LYS A 47 0.39 23.93 -6.04
CA LYS A 47 1.64 23.18 -6.11
C LYS A 47 2.36 23.05 -4.75
N PRO A 48 2.48 24.11 -3.91
CA PRO A 48 3.16 24.00 -2.62
C PRO A 48 2.50 22.97 -1.67
N GLU A 49 1.16 22.87 -1.68
CA GLU A 49 0.44 21.88 -0.86
C GLU A 49 0.73 20.45 -1.34
N LEU A 50 0.73 20.23 -2.66
CA LEU A 50 1.03 18.92 -3.25
C LEU A 50 2.48 18.50 -2.98
N GLU A 51 3.43 19.42 -3.09
CA GLU A 51 4.84 19.18 -2.78
C GLU A 51 5.05 18.87 -1.30
N ALA A 52 4.32 19.54 -0.39
CA ALA A 52 4.36 19.22 1.03
C ALA A 52 3.89 17.79 1.31
N HIS A 53 2.85 17.29 0.62
CA HIS A 53 2.45 15.88 0.71
C HIS A 53 3.55 14.94 0.23
N VAL A 54 4.19 15.22 -0.91
CA VAL A 54 5.31 14.40 -1.42
C VAL A 54 6.47 14.38 -0.42
N ALA A 55 6.82 15.52 0.17
CA ALA A 55 7.86 15.62 1.17
C ALA A 55 7.53 14.77 2.41
N ARG A 56 6.29 14.85 2.93
CA ARG A 56 5.83 14.00 4.04
C ARG A 56 5.93 12.51 3.70
N TYR A 57 5.51 12.10 2.50
CA TYR A 57 5.61 10.70 2.08
C TYR A 57 7.06 10.23 1.96
N SER A 58 7.98 11.11 1.55
CA SER A 58 9.41 10.81 1.54
C SER A 58 9.96 10.53 2.95
N THR A 59 9.61 11.38 3.93
CA THR A 59 9.96 11.16 5.34
C THR A 59 9.39 9.85 5.86
N ASN A 60 8.09 9.63 5.66
CA ASN A 60 7.41 8.40 6.11
C ASN A 60 8.03 7.15 5.49
N ARG A 61 8.38 7.20 4.20
CA ARG A 61 9.05 6.09 3.51
C ARG A 61 10.36 5.72 4.18
N THR A 62 11.19 6.71 4.50
CA THR A 62 12.48 6.49 5.18
C THR A 62 12.26 5.84 6.54
N LEU A 63 11.33 6.36 7.34
CA LEU A 63 10.99 5.80 8.66
C LEU A 63 10.57 4.33 8.58
N VAL A 64 9.66 4.00 7.66
CA VAL A 64 9.20 2.61 7.49
C VAL A 64 10.34 1.71 7.05
N LEU A 65 11.13 2.10 6.04
CA LEU A 65 12.25 1.29 5.55
C LEU A 65 13.32 1.03 6.62
N GLU A 66 13.64 2.03 7.44
CA GLU A 66 14.58 1.85 8.54
C GLU A 66 14.03 0.97 9.65
N ALA A 67 12.76 1.13 10.02
CA ALA A 67 12.11 0.26 10.99
C ALA A 67 12.06 -1.21 10.51
N LEU A 68 11.71 -1.44 9.24
CA LEU A 68 11.76 -2.76 8.62
C LEU A 68 13.17 -3.35 8.68
N ARG A 69 14.20 -2.58 8.32
CA ARG A 69 15.59 -3.02 8.39
C ARG A 69 16.00 -3.42 9.82
N ARG A 70 15.57 -2.67 10.84
CA ARG A 70 15.82 -2.99 12.26
C ARG A 70 15.12 -4.27 12.71
N MET A 71 13.95 -4.58 12.16
CA MET A 71 13.25 -5.87 12.36
C MET A 71 13.89 -7.01 11.55
N GLY A 72 15.00 -6.73 10.88
CA GLY A 72 15.67 -7.67 10.00
C GLY A 72 14.88 -7.96 8.74
N ILE A 73 13.90 -7.14 8.33
CA ILE A 73 13.11 -7.24 7.10
C ILE A 73 13.76 -6.36 6.02
N THR A 74 14.41 -6.99 5.04
CA THR A 74 15.21 -6.31 4.00
C THR A 74 14.68 -6.55 2.59
N ASP A 75 13.80 -7.52 2.39
CA ASP A 75 13.33 -7.97 1.08
C ASP A 75 12.10 -7.17 0.64
N ALA A 76 12.25 -5.84 0.64
CA ALA A 76 11.26 -4.91 0.15
C ALA A 76 11.50 -4.59 -1.32
N ALA A 77 10.43 -4.52 -2.12
CA ALA A 77 10.50 -4.03 -3.49
C ALA A 77 10.97 -2.56 -3.53
N PRO A 78 11.70 -2.12 -4.58
CA PRO A 78 12.12 -0.73 -4.71
C PRO A 78 10.94 0.24 -4.72
N ALA A 79 10.79 1.03 -3.65
CA ALA A 79 9.70 2.00 -3.49
C ALA A 79 10.11 3.36 -4.09
N HIS A 80 10.27 3.49 -5.42
CA HIS A 80 10.68 4.77 -6.04
C HIS A 80 9.55 5.79 -6.19
N GLY A 81 8.30 5.36 -6.07
CA GLY A 81 7.12 6.20 -6.20
C GLY A 81 5.90 5.58 -5.53
N ALA A 82 4.74 6.20 -5.71
CA ALA A 82 3.54 5.94 -4.90
C ALA A 82 3.83 6.11 -3.39
N PHE A 83 3.04 5.44 -2.54
CA PHE A 83 3.17 5.50 -1.08
C PHE A 83 2.98 4.11 -0.45
N TYR A 84 3.57 3.09 -1.09
CA TYR A 84 3.48 1.69 -0.64
C TYR A 84 4.86 1.04 -0.56
N ILE A 85 5.07 0.22 0.47
CA ILE A 85 6.19 -0.73 0.56
C ILE A 85 5.61 -2.13 0.48
N TYR A 86 6.14 -2.94 -0.44
CA TYR A 86 5.73 -4.31 -0.66
C TYR A 86 6.84 -5.25 -0.25
N ILE A 87 6.54 -6.22 0.61
CA ILE A 87 7.53 -6.97 1.38
C ILE A 87 7.24 -8.46 1.24
N ASP A 88 8.29 -9.26 1.01
CA ASP A 88 8.24 -10.71 1.13
C ASP A 88 8.70 -11.14 2.54
N LEU A 89 7.82 -11.81 3.28
CA LEU A 89 8.07 -12.31 4.63
C LEU A 89 8.27 -13.84 4.66
N GLY A 90 8.36 -14.50 3.49
CA GLY A 90 8.48 -15.96 3.42
C GLY A 90 9.69 -16.51 4.16
N ARG A 91 10.80 -15.77 4.18
CA ARG A 91 12.01 -16.17 4.93
C ARG A 91 11.82 -16.27 6.45
N PHE A 92 10.76 -15.65 6.97
CA PHE A 92 10.38 -15.70 8.38
C PHE A 92 9.34 -16.80 8.67
N GLY A 93 9.07 -17.69 7.70
CA GLY A 93 8.07 -18.74 7.84
C GLY A 93 6.62 -18.27 7.64
N VAL A 94 6.41 -17.03 7.20
CA VAL A 94 5.06 -16.53 6.88
C VAL A 94 4.54 -17.25 5.65
N THR A 95 3.42 -17.95 5.82
CA THR A 95 2.73 -18.73 4.78
C THR A 95 1.27 -18.34 4.61
N ASP A 96 0.77 -17.40 5.42
CA ASP A 96 -0.57 -16.84 5.31
C ASP A 96 -0.58 -15.35 5.71
N SER A 97 -0.53 -14.48 4.71
CA SER A 97 -0.48 -13.03 4.88
C SER A 97 -1.82 -12.44 5.31
N ALA A 98 -2.93 -13.12 5.02
CA ALA A 98 -4.26 -12.71 5.47
C ALA A 98 -4.41 -12.96 6.97
N ALA A 99 -4.04 -14.15 7.44
CA ALA A 99 -4.02 -14.47 8.86
C ALA A 99 -3.06 -13.57 9.65
N LEU A 100 -1.86 -13.30 9.11
CA LEU A 100 -0.91 -12.36 9.71
C LEU A 100 -1.54 -10.96 9.85
N SER A 101 -2.14 -10.44 8.78
CA SER A 101 -2.72 -9.09 8.78
C SER A 101 -3.91 -8.97 9.73
N ALA A 102 -4.76 -10.01 9.82
CA ALA A 102 -5.86 -10.07 10.78
C ALA A 102 -5.35 -10.11 12.22
N THR A 103 -4.37 -10.98 12.52
CA THR A 103 -3.80 -11.09 13.86
C THR A 103 -3.13 -9.80 14.31
N LEU A 104 -2.38 -9.14 13.43
CA LEU A 104 -1.74 -7.86 13.73
C LEU A 104 -2.78 -6.76 14.03
N LEU A 105 -3.88 -6.73 13.27
CA LEU A 105 -4.97 -5.80 13.50
C LEU A 105 -5.64 -6.07 14.86
N ASP A 106 -5.98 -7.31 15.15
CA ASP A 106 -6.69 -7.70 16.37
C ASP A 106 -5.83 -7.50 17.63
N GLU A 107 -4.53 -7.81 17.57
CA GLU A 107 -3.67 -7.79 18.76
C GLU A 107 -3.08 -6.41 19.05
N VAL A 108 -2.75 -5.60 18.03
CA VAL A 108 -2.07 -4.29 18.24
C VAL A 108 -2.70 -3.12 17.49
N GLY A 109 -3.79 -3.35 16.74
CA GLY A 109 -4.51 -2.29 16.04
C GLY A 109 -3.76 -1.72 14.85
N VAL A 110 -2.85 -2.50 14.23
CA VAL A 110 -2.11 -2.08 13.03
C VAL A 110 -2.61 -2.85 11.81
N ALA A 111 -3.12 -2.14 10.81
CA ALA A 111 -3.63 -2.74 9.59
C ALA A 111 -2.57 -2.77 8.48
N LEU A 112 -2.38 -3.94 7.88
CA LEU A 112 -1.62 -4.14 6.64
C LEU A 112 -2.54 -4.69 5.56
N THR A 113 -2.15 -4.56 4.28
CA THR A 113 -2.88 -5.23 3.19
C THR A 113 -2.19 -6.55 2.84
N PRO A 114 -2.90 -7.70 2.88
CA PRO A 114 -2.37 -8.98 2.44
C PRO A 114 -1.91 -8.98 0.98
N GLY A 115 -0.88 -9.76 0.66
CA GLY A 115 -0.33 -9.87 -0.69
C GLY A 115 -1.24 -10.61 -1.67
N VAL A 116 -2.17 -11.43 -1.16
CA VAL A 116 -3.12 -12.20 -1.97
C VAL A 116 -4.02 -11.33 -2.85
N ASP A 117 -4.21 -10.06 -2.50
CA ASP A 117 -4.97 -9.10 -3.31
C ASP A 117 -4.21 -8.63 -4.57
N PHE A 118 -2.88 -8.80 -4.61
CA PHE A 118 -2.01 -8.24 -5.66
C PHE A 118 -1.34 -9.29 -6.53
N GLU A 119 -1.25 -10.53 -6.06
CA GLU A 119 -0.58 -11.62 -6.76
C GLU A 119 -1.59 -12.53 -7.45
N PHE A 120 -1.15 -13.20 -8.52
CA PHE A 120 -1.99 -14.20 -9.17
C PHE A 120 -2.35 -15.33 -8.18
N PRO A 121 -3.64 -15.74 -8.10
CA PRO A 121 -4.05 -16.88 -7.30
C PRO A 121 -3.24 -18.13 -7.61
N GLY A 122 -2.80 -18.86 -6.58
CA GLY A 122 -2.00 -20.09 -6.73
C GLY A 122 -0.51 -19.86 -7.00
N SER A 123 -0.04 -18.61 -7.05
CA SER A 123 1.40 -18.32 -7.22
C SER A 123 2.26 -18.60 -5.98
N GLY A 124 1.64 -18.77 -4.81
CA GLY A 124 2.34 -18.94 -3.52
C GLY A 124 3.07 -17.69 -3.02
N ARG A 125 3.00 -16.56 -3.76
CA ARG A 125 3.68 -15.30 -3.41
C ARG A 125 2.80 -14.38 -2.58
N GLY A 126 1.50 -14.36 -2.84
CA GLY A 126 0.57 -13.47 -2.13
C GLY A 126 0.45 -13.83 -0.65
N GLU A 127 0.52 -15.13 -0.36
CA GLU A 127 0.40 -15.74 0.95
C GLU A 127 1.58 -15.39 1.88
N ARG A 128 2.71 -14.97 1.32
CA ARG A 128 3.90 -14.58 2.10
C ARG A 128 4.26 -13.10 1.98
N ARG A 129 3.46 -12.33 1.24
CA ARG A 129 3.73 -10.90 1.00
C ARG A 129 2.69 -10.02 1.67
N VAL A 130 3.10 -8.81 2.05
CA VAL A 130 2.22 -7.78 2.59
C VAL A 130 2.57 -6.42 1.99
N ARG A 131 1.59 -5.52 1.99
CA ARG A 131 1.77 -4.13 1.58
C ARG A 131 1.50 -3.20 2.75
N ILE A 132 2.46 -2.30 3.01
CA ILE A 132 2.34 -1.21 3.98
C ILE A 132 2.04 0.08 3.21
N SER A 133 1.00 0.82 3.60
CA SER A 133 0.78 2.18 3.11
C SER A 133 1.36 3.19 4.10
N PHE A 134 2.03 4.22 3.57
CA PHE A 134 2.67 5.25 4.40
C PHE A 134 2.18 6.67 4.05
N CYS A 135 0.95 6.79 3.55
CA CYS A 135 0.33 8.07 3.17
C CYS A 135 -0.31 8.86 4.32
N GLY A 136 -0.33 8.30 5.54
CA GLY A 136 -0.87 8.95 6.73
C GLY A 136 0.05 10.03 7.31
N ASP A 137 -0.32 10.53 8.47
CA ASP A 137 0.52 11.44 9.23
C ASP A 137 1.75 10.75 9.79
N THR A 138 2.88 11.47 9.85
CA THR A 138 4.17 10.88 10.25
C THR A 138 4.12 10.27 11.65
N ALA A 139 3.40 10.91 12.58
CA ALA A 139 3.21 10.38 13.94
C ALA A 139 2.47 9.03 13.96
N ASP A 140 1.45 8.86 13.11
CA ASP A 140 0.73 7.59 13.00
C ASP A 140 1.62 6.50 12.40
N ILE A 141 2.45 6.86 11.41
CA ILE A 141 3.41 5.93 10.82
C ILE A 141 4.45 5.49 11.86
N GLU A 142 5.00 6.41 12.65
CA GLU A 142 5.93 6.09 13.73
C GLU A 142 5.29 5.17 14.78
N ALA A 143 4.11 5.53 15.27
CA ALA A 143 3.38 4.75 16.26
C ALA A 143 3.02 3.34 15.74
N GLY A 144 2.57 3.24 14.49
CA GLY A 144 2.25 1.97 13.84
C GLY A 144 3.49 1.08 13.69
N MET A 145 4.62 1.65 13.24
CA MET A 145 5.87 0.89 13.10
C MET A 145 6.47 0.46 14.44
N GLN A 146 6.33 1.27 15.50
CA GLN A 146 6.74 0.89 16.85
C GLN A 146 5.94 -0.31 17.36
N LYS A 147 4.61 -0.27 17.24
CA LYS A 147 3.71 -1.38 17.62
C LYS A 147 4.06 -2.66 16.86
N LEU A 148 4.25 -2.56 15.54
CA LEU A 148 4.66 -3.69 14.70
C LEU A 148 6.01 -4.27 15.17
N ALA A 149 7.01 -3.41 15.44
CA ALA A 149 8.32 -3.87 15.88
C ALA A 149 8.29 -4.58 17.24
N SER A 150 7.53 -4.06 18.21
CA SER A 150 7.36 -4.72 19.52
C SER A 150 6.63 -6.06 19.42
N TRP A 151 5.68 -6.17 18.50
CA TRP A 151 4.90 -7.39 18.28
C TRP A 151 5.65 -8.48 17.52
N TRP A 152 6.51 -8.08 16.57
CA TRP A 152 7.12 -8.95 15.58
C TRP A 152 7.88 -10.15 16.17
N GLY A 153 8.73 -9.92 17.18
CA GLY A 153 9.53 -10.99 17.79
C GLY A 153 8.66 -12.11 18.39
N GLY A 154 7.63 -11.75 19.14
CA GLY A 154 6.69 -12.73 19.72
C GLY A 154 5.86 -13.46 18.67
N TYR A 155 5.57 -12.83 17.53
CA TYR A 155 4.95 -13.51 16.40
C TYR A 155 5.85 -14.57 15.77
N LEU A 156 7.14 -14.26 15.57
CA LEU A 156 8.10 -15.24 15.03
C LEU A 156 8.23 -16.48 15.91
N GLU A 157 8.32 -16.31 17.24
CA GLU A 157 8.36 -17.43 18.18
C GLU A 157 7.11 -18.33 18.07
N ARG A 158 5.94 -17.74 17.80
CA ARG A 158 4.70 -18.50 17.62
C ARG A 158 4.73 -19.34 16.34
N LEU A 159 5.28 -18.79 15.25
CA LEU A 159 5.45 -19.53 13.99
C LEU A 159 6.39 -20.73 14.17
N GLU A 160 7.53 -20.53 14.84
CA GLU A 160 8.49 -21.61 15.11
C GLU A 160 7.86 -22.74 15.94
N ARG A 161 7.12 -22.40 16.99
CA ARG A 161 6.41 -23.40 17.82
C ARG A 161 5.34 -24.16 17.04
N ALA A 162 4.65 -23.49 16.11
CA ALA A 162 3.64 -24.12 15.27
C ALA A 162 4.28 -25.12 14.28
N ASP A 163 5.43 -24.76 13.71
CA ASP A 163 6.17 -25.64 12.78
C ASP A 163 6.74 -26.88 13.48
N GLN A 164 7.33 -26.72 14.67
CA GLN A 164 7.82 -27.86 15.48
C GLN A 164 6.71 -28.84 15.87
N LYS A 165 5.48 -28.35 16.11
CA LYS A 165 4.33 -29.23 16.41
C LYS A 165 3.90 -30.03 15.19
N LYS A 166 3.94 -29.44 13.99
CA LYS A 166 3.62 -30.14 12.73
C LYS A 166 4.64 -31.24 12.39
N GLN A 167 5.92 -31.02 12.68
CA GLN A 167 6.98 -32.01 12.41
C GLN A 167 7.00 -33.21 13.37
N LYS A 168 6.35 -33.10 14.55
CA LYS A 168 6.26 -34.16 15.56
C LYS A 168 5.00 -35.03 15.43
N GLN A 169 4.07 -34.67 14.54
CA GLN A 169 2.86 -35.42 14.21
C GLN A 169 3.05 -36.19 12.92
#